data_AF-A0A5B9Y429-F1
#
_entry.id   AF-A0A5B9Y429-F1
#
_cell.length_a   1.000
_cell.length_b   1.000
_cell.length_c   1.000
_cell.angle_alpha   90.00
_cell.angle_beta   90.00
_cell.angle_gamma   90.00
#
_symmetry.space_group_name_H-M   'P 1'
#
loop_
_entity.id
_entity.type
_entity.pdbx_description
1 polymer ?
#
loop_
_entity_poly.entity_id
_entity_poly.type
_entity_poly.pdbx_seq_one_letter_code
_entity_poly.pdbx_strand_id
1 'polypeptide(L)'
;MEQLKNATSARIWIGLDDKDGLFDMNKNGSFRHEQYRWQMPQDFNLHLFYIEKDKNNEISLFDGKFTLKAFYTQGHTSGSVLYYAQDERLLFVGDTAFIDKIGFRDTPNSGYDEQKYDNALKFIWNNFDKSTRVYPGHWKEGFELKELENNIEFMNVINK
;
A
#
# COMPACT_ATOMS: atom_id res chain seq x y z
N MET A 1 -4.79 1.87 -16.36
CA MET A 1 -5.46 0.60 -16.01
C MET A 1 -6.20 -0.02 -17.19
N GLU A 2 -7.06 0.71 -17.90
CA GLU A 2 -7.78 0.20 -19.08
C GLU A 2 -6.83 -0.34 -20.18
N GLN A 3 -5.80 0.45 -20.54
CA GLN A 3 -4.75 0.02 -21.48
C GLN A 3 -4.01 -1.24 -20.99
N LEU A 4 -3.69 -1.30 -19.70
CA LEU A 4 -2.96 -2.42 -19.10
C LEU A 4 -3.78 -3.71 -19.17
N LYS A 5 -5.10 -3.66 -18.91
CA LYS A 5 -5.97 -4.83 -18.99
C LYS A 5 -6.34 -5.20 -20.44
N ASN A 6 -6.56 -4.22 -21.32
CA ASN A 6 -6.76 -4.54 -22.74
C ASN A 6 -5.53 -5.24 -23.33
N ALA A 7 -4.33 -4.93 -22.80
CA ALA A 7 -3.11 -5.63 -23.12
C ALA A 7 -2.88 -6.92 -22.30
N THR A 8 -3.56 -7.12 -21.16
CA THR A 8 -3.25 -8.21 -20.20
C THR A 8 -4.48 -8.77 -19.47
N SER A 9 -4.52 -10.08 -19.27
CA SER A 9 -5.49 -10.71 -18.34
C SER A 9 -5.02 -10.61 -16.87
N ALA A 10 -4.41 -9.49 -16.50
CA ALA A 10 -3.81 -9.31 -15.17
C ALA A 10 -4.87 -9.38 -14.07
N ARG A 11 -4.50 -10.07 -13.00
CA ARG A 11 -5.23 -10.10 -11.74
C ARG A 11 -4.86 -8.86 -10.93
N ILE A 12 -5.82 -8.28 -10.22
CA ILE A 12 -5.61 -7.09 -9.39
C ILE A 12 -5.87 -7.48 -7.95
N TRP A 13 -4.88 -7.26 -7.09
CA TRP A 13 -5.02 -7.40 -5.64
C TRP A 13 -5.14 -6.03 -5.01
N ILE A 14 -6.17 -5.84 -4.19
CA ILE A 14 -6.47 -4.57 -3.53
C ILE A 14 -6.98 -4.82 -2.12
N GLY A 15 -6.68 -3.94 -1.18
CA GLY A 15 -7.29 -3.99 0.14
C GLY A 15 -8.80 -3.84 0.04
N LEU A 16 -9.55 -4.65 0.80
CA LEU A 16 -11.00 -4.73 0.70
C LEU A 16 -11.67 -3.35 0.85
N ASP A 17 -11.17 -2.51 1.76
CA ASP A 17 -11.77 -1.20 2.05
C ASP A 17 -11.46 -0.12 1.01
N ASP A 18 -10.49 -0.35 0.13
CA ASP A 18 -10.16 0.57 -0.97
C ASP A 18 -10.83 0.16 -2.30
N LYS A 19 -11.50 -0.99 -2.34
CA LYS A 19 -12.04 -1.57 -3.60
C LYS A 19 -12.96 -0.63 -4.37
N ASP A 20 -13.79 0.13 -3.65
CA ASP A 20 -14.75 1.05 -4.27
C ASP A 20 -14.06 2.30 -4.84
N GLY A 21 -12.87 2.64 -4.35
CA GLY A 21 -12.06 3.74 -4.87
C GLY A 21 -11.64 3.51 -6.32
N LEU A 22 -11.59 2.27 -6.80
CA LEU A 22 -11.36 2.00 -8.22
C LEU A 22 -12.46 2.58 -9.11
N PHE A 23 -13.69 2.68 -8.62
CA PHE A 23 -14.88 2.98 -9.41
C PHE A 23 -15.54 4.32 -9.06
N ASP A 24 -15.05 5.01 -8.02
CA ASP A 24 -15.63 6.27 -7.55
C ASP A 24 -14.53 7.30 -7.26
N MET A 25 -14.49 8.35 -8.09
CA MET A 25 -13.51 9.44 -7.97
C MET A 25 -13.64 10.23 -6.66
N ASN A 26 -14.82 10.21 -6.02
CA ASN A 26 -15.01 10.86 -4.73
C ASN A 26 -14.30 10.05 -3.64
N LYS A 27 -14.38 8.71 -3.69
CA LYS A 27 -13.72 7.82 -2.73
C LYS A 27 -12.20 7.81 -2.89
N ASN A 28 -11.68 7.72 -4.11
CA ASN A 28 -10.23 7.72 -4.34
C ASN A 28 -9.57 9.12 -4.24
N GLY A 29 -10.35 10.18 -4.03
CA GLY A 29 -9.85 11.54 -3.83
C GLY A 29 -9.45 12.28 -5.11
N SER A 30 -9.45 11.63 -6.28
CA SER A 30 -9.07 12.25 -7.56
C SER A 30 -10.00 13.38 -7.99
N PHE A 31 -11.23 13.43 -7.46
CA PHE A 31 -12.19 14.51 -7.72
C PHE A 31 -11.62 15.92 -7.46
N ARG A 32 -10.65 16.04 -6.53
CA ARG A 32 -10.02 17.29 -6.10
C ARG A 32 -9.14 17.94 -7.14
N HIS A 33 -8.64 17.17 -8.11
CA HIS A 33 -7.73 17.66 -9.12
C HIS A 33 -8.37 17.44 -10.48
N GLU A 34 -8.94 18.50 -11.07
CA GLU A 34 -9.69 18.40 -12.33
C GLU A 34 -8.93 17.65 -13.44
N GLN A 35 -7.64 17.92 -13.57
CA GLN A 35 -6.74 17.26 -14.53
C GLN A 35 -6.43 15.78 -14.22
N TYR A 36 -6.68 15.31 -12.99
CA TYR A 36 -6.38 13.95 -12.53
C TYR A 36 -7.63 13.17 -12.11
N ARG A 37 -8.84 13.69 -12.35
CA ARG A 37 -10.10 12.98 -12.05
C ARG A 37 -10.10 11.64 -12.76
N TRP A 38 -10.24 10.58 -11.99
CA TRP A 38 -10.15 9.24 -12.53
C TRP A 38 -11.02 8.26 -11.74
N GLN A 39 -11.71 7.41 -12.49
CA GLN A 39 -12.38 6.22 -11.99
C GLN A 39 -12.49 5.20 -13.13
N MET A 40 -12.56 3.93 -12.79
CA MET A 40 -12.81 2.85 -13.72
C MET A 40 -14.28 2.88 -14.20
N PRO A 41 -14.56 2.54 -15.48
CA PRO A 41 -15.93 2.29 -15.93
C PRO A 41 -16.60 1.18 -15.10
N GLN A 42 -17.90 1.34 -14.81
CA GLN A 42 -18.65 0.45 -13.91
C GLN A 42 -18.89 -0.94 -14.51
N ASP A 43 -18.96 -1.04 -15.83
CA ASP A 43 -19.15 -2.26 -16.60
C ASP A 43 -17.83 -2.98 -16.91
N PHE A 44 -16.70 -2.46 -16.41
CA PHE A 44 -15.40 -3.01 -16.70
C PHE A 44 -15.13 -4.28 -15.89
N ASN A 45 -15.10 -5.43 -16.57
CA ASN A 45 -14.85 -6.73 -15.93
C ASN A 45 -13.42 -6.84 -15.38
N LEU A 46 -13.22 -6.76 -14.07
CA LEU A 46 -11.91 -6.89 -13.42
C LEU A 46 -11.78 -8.23 -12.70
N HIS A 47 -10.62 -8.86 -12.79
CA HIS A 47 -10.27 -10.01 -11.96
C HIS A 47 -9.72 -9.51 -10.62
N LEU A 48 -10.62 -9.06 -9.74
CA LEU A 48 -10.29 -8.50 -8.43
C LEU A 48 -10.10 -9.62 -7.38
N PHE A 49 -9.05 -9.48 -6.60
CA PHE A 49 -8.77 -10.27 -5.42
C PHE A 49 -8.62 -9.31 -4.24
N TYR A 50 -9.24 -9.65 -3.12
CA TYR A 50 -9.28 -8.78 -1.95
C TYR A 50 -8.28 -9.23 -0.90
N ILE A 51 -7.51 -8.26 -0.40
CA ILE A 51 -6.67 -8.43 0.77
C ILE A 51 -7.50 -8.01 1.98
N GLU A 52 -7.78 -8.96 2.84
CA GLU A 52 -8.65 -8.77 4.00
C GLU A 52 -7.84 -8.76 5.29
N LYS A 53 -8.34 -8.01 6.27
CA LYS A 53 -7.77 -7.98 7.62
C LYS A 53 -7.86 -9.38 8.26
N ASP A 54 -6.84 -9.73 9.04
CA ASP A 54 -6.75 -10.96 9.84
C ASP A 54 -6.84 -12.27 9.03
N LYS A 55 -6.68 -12.21 7.71
CA LYS A 55 -6.54 -13.38 6.82
C LYS A 55 -5.09 -13.61 6.44
N ASN A 56 -4.75 -14.87 6.19
CA ASN A 56 -3.48 -15.20 5.55
C ASN A 56 -3.57 -14.86 4.06
N ASN A 57 -2.99 -13.73 3.66
CA ASN A 57 -3.00 -13.28 2.27
C ASN A 57 -1.65 -13.59 1.62
N GLU A 58 -1.49 -14.81 1.11
CA GLU A 58 -0.33 -15.20 0.30
C GLU A 58 -0.72 -15.18 -1.19
N ILE A 59 0.10 -14.52 -2.00
CA ILE A 59 -0.13 -14.32 -3.42
C ILE A 59 0.99 -15.03 -4.18
N SER A 60 0.63 -16.08 -4.89
CA SER A 60 1.54 -16.83 -5.76
C SER A 60 1.45 -16.31 -7.21
N LEU A 61 2.58 -15.87 -7.74
CA LEU A 61 2.75 -15.36 -9.10
C LEU A 61 3.69 -16.26 -9.91
N PHE A 62 3.56 -16.21 -11.24
CA PHE A 62 4.40 -16.95 -12.20
C PHE A 62 4.53 -18.45 -11.87
N ASP A 63 3.39 -19.10 -11.61
CA ASP A 63 3.32 -20.52 -11.24
C ASP A 63 4.14 -20.89 -9.99
N GLY A 64 4.16 -19.99 -9.00
CA GLY A 64 4.87 -20.21 -7.73
C GLY A 64 6.34 -19.81 -7.72
N LYS A 65 6.85 -19.25 -8.83
CA LYS A 65 8.24 -18.75 -8.89
C LYS A 65 8.44 -17.46 -8.11
N PHE A 66 7.36 -16.77 -7.75
CA PHE A 66 7.42 -15.53 -6.99
C PHE A 66 6.22 -15.46 -6.06
N THR A 67 6.47 -15.22 -4.78
CA THR A 67 5.43 -15.21 -3.74
C THR A 67 5.47 -13.90 -2.96
N LEU A 68 4.30 -13.28 -2.83
CA LEU A 68 4.11 -12.10 -2.00
C LEU A 68 3.26 -12.44 -0.79
N LYS A 69 3.70 -12.00 0.39
CA LYS A 69 2.83 -11.89 1.57
C LYS A 69 2.21 -10.50 1.57
N ALA A 70 0.89 -10.44 1.65
CA ALA A 70 0.14 -9.20 1.75
C ALA A 70 -0.33 -8.98 3.20
N PHE A 71 0.03 -7.83 3.76
CA PHE A 71 -0.36 -7.44 5.10
C PHE A 71 -1.35 -6.28 4.99
N TYR A 72 -2.59 -6.52 5.39
CA TYR A 72 -3.56 -5.45 5.50
C TYR A 72 -3.13 -4.53 6.65
N THR A 73 -2.92 -3.25 6.35
CA THR A 73 -2.50 -2.23 7.31
C THR A 73 -3.22 -0.93 7.00
N GLN A 74 -3.98 -0.37 7.94
CA GLN A 74 -4.62 0.94 7.74
C GLN A 74 -3.58 2.06 7.88
N GLY A 75 -2.75 2.20 6.84
CA GLY A 75 -1.71 3.22 6.67
C GLY A 75 -2.26 4.44 5.94
N HIS A 76 -1.80 4.71 4.72
CA HIS A 76 -2.22 5.88 3.95
C HIS A 76 -3.75 5.99 3.72
N THR A 77 -4.40 4.83 3.57
CA THR A 77 -5.84 4.66 3.34
C THR A 77 -6.41 3.59 4.28
N SER A 78 -7.73 3.56 4.43
CA SER A 78 -8.43 2.50 5.17
C SER A 78 -8.16 1.10 4.62
N GLY A 79 -7.94 0.95 3.31
CA GLY A 79 -7.61 -0.32 2.67
C GLY A 79 -6.13 -0.48 2.30
N SER A 80 -5.22 0.27 2.93
CA SER A 80 -3.79 0.15 2.64
C SER A 80 -3.27 -1.28 2.90
N VAL A 81 -2.30 -1.69 2.07
CA VAL A 81 -1.69 -3.03 2.11
C VAL A 81 -0.19 -2.90 1.92
N LEU A 82 0.57 -3.64 2.71
CA LEU A 82 1.99 -3.87 2.47
C LEU A 82 2.16 -5.18 1.71
N TYR A 83 3.03 -5.21 0.70
CA TYR A 83 3.41 -6.45 0.02
C TYR A 83 4.86 -6.76 0.30
N TYR A 84 5.14 -8.01 0.69
CA TYR A 84 6.49 -8.45 1.02
C TYR A 84 6.89 -9.64 0.16
N ALA A 85 7.93 -9.47 -0.64
CA ALA A 85 8.62 -10.53 -1.36
C ALA A 85 9.74 -11.05 -0.45
N GLN A 86 9.45 -12.15 0.25
CA GLN A 86 10.30 -12.60 1.36
C GLN A 86 11.68 -13.07 0.89
N ASP A 87 11.74 -13.80 -0.21
CA ASP A 87 12.97 -14.39 -0.72
C ASP A 87 13.93 -13.31 -1.25
N GLU A 88 13.37 -12.22 -1.77
CA GLU A 88 14.08 -11.06 -2.31
C GLU A 88 14.30 -9.95 -1.27
N ARG A 89 13.69 -10.05 -0.08
CA ARG A 89 13.68 -9.02 0.98
C ARG A 89 13.24 -7.65 0.46
N LEU A 90 12.16 -7.63 -0.31
CA LEU A 90 11.56 -6.40 -0.85
C LEU A 90 10.22 -6.14 -0.15
N LEU A 91 10.08 -4.96 0.45
CA LEU A 91 8.86 -4.52 1.12
C LEU A 91 8.26 -3.32 0.39
N PHE A 92 7.09 -3.51 -0.20
CA PHE A 92 6.30 -2.45 -0.81
C PHE A 92 5.33 -1.88 0.23
N VAL A 93 5.45 -0.60 0.55
CA VAL A 93 4.71 0.05 1.65
C VAL A 93 3.62 1.03 1.20
N GLY A 94 3.47 1.20 -0.12
CA GLY A 94 2.62 2.24 -0.69
C GLY A 94 3.00 3.61 -0.14
N ASP A 95 2.01 4.47 0.10
CA ASP A 95 2.23 5.82 0.62
C ASP A 95 2.24 5.87 2.17
N THR A 96 2.56 4.76 2.82
CA THR A 96 2.56 4.67 4.29
C THR A 96 3.84 5.25 4.90
N ALA A 97 5.01 4.90 4.38
CA ALA A 97 6.29 5.32 4.94
C ALA A 97 7.29 5.69 3.84
N PHE A 98 8.06 6.75 4.07
CA PHE A 98 9.10 7.22 3.15
C PHE A 98 10.39 7.46 3.91
N ILE A 99 11.50 7.55 3.18
CA ILE A 99 12.82 7.71 3.81
C ILE A 99 12.94 9.00 4.64
N ASP A 100 12.36 10.11 4.18
CA ASP A 100 12.53 11.44 4.80
C ASP A 100 11.29 11.94 5.56
N LYS A 101 10.16 11.23 5.46
CA LYS A 101 8.87 11.60 6.08
C LYS A 101 7.92 10.41 6.14
N ILE A 102 6.79 10.53 6.83
CA ILE A 102 5.73 9.54 6.77
C ILE A 102 4.65 9.92 5.75
N GLY A 103 3.76 8.98 5.43
CA GLY A 103 2.53 9.17 4.67
C GLY A 103 1.82 10.49 4.88
N PHE A 104 1.40 11.11 3.77
CA PHE A 104 0.38 12.15 3.89
C PHE A 104 -0.88 11.49 4.45
N ARG A 105 -1.39 12.07 5.52
CA ARG A 105 -2.46 11.49 6.35
C ARG A 105 -3.51 12.55 6.58
N ASP A 106 -4.65 12.14 7.12
CA ASP A 106 -5.78 13.04 7.40
C ASP A 106 -6.26 13.82 6.16
N THR A 107 -6.52 13.08 5.07
CA THR A 107 -7.16 13.66 3.89
C THR A 107 -8.63 13.23 3.84
N PRO A 108 -9.54 14.07 3.29
CA PRO A 108 -10.90 13.64 3.01
C PRO A 108 -10.94 12.28 2.29
N ASN A 109 -11.66 11.33 2.88
CA ASN A 109 -11.82 9.95 2.39
C ASN A 109 -10.61 9.01 2.57
N SER A 110 -9.52 9.46 3.22
CA SER A 110 -8.41 8.55 3.61
C SER A 110 -8.81 7.51 4.65
N GLY A 111 -9.88 7.74 5.41
CA GLY A 111 -10.24 6.89 6.55
C GLY A 111 -9.19 6.96 7.67
N TYR A 112 -8.48 8.09 7.78
CA TYR A 112 -7.38 8.28 8.73
C TYR A 112 -7.80 8.02 10.18
N ASP A 113 -7.00 7.22 10.86
CA ASP A 113 -7.09 6.88 12.27
C ASP A 113 -5.65 6.85 12.79
N GLU A 114 -5.29 7.80 13.68
CA GLU A 114 -3.92 7.96 14.15
C GLU A 114 -3.38 6.67 14.79
N GLN A 115 -4.18 5.98 15.59
CA GLN A 115 -3.74 4.77 16.28
C GLN A 115 -3.43 3.66 15.28
N LYS A 116 -4.28 3.48 14.26
CA LYS A 116 -4.06 2.43 13.26
C LYS A 116 -2.90 2.77 12.31
N TYR A 117 -2.72 4.04 11.99
CA TYR A 117 -1.59 4.52 11.23
C TYR A 117 -0.27 4.29 11.97
N ASP A 118 -0.21 4.66 13.26
CA ASP A 118 0.94 4.42 14.11
C ASP A 118 1.23 2.90 14.24
N ASN A 119 0.18 2.07 14.33
CA ASN A 119 0.32 0.62 14.31
C ASN A 119 0.89 0.10 12.98
N ALA A 120 0.54 0.69 11.83
CA ALA A 120 1.12 0.31 10.54
C ALA A 120 2.62 0.61 10.47
N LEU A 121 3.05 1.79 10.95
CA LEU A 121 4.48 2.15 11.02
C LEU A 121 5.24 1.24 11.98
N LYS A 122 4.68 0.97 13.16
CA LYS A 122 5.26 0.02 14.13
C LYS A 122 5.32 -1.39 13.56
N PHE A 123 4.32 -1.81 12.79
CA PHE A 123 4.32 -3.11 12.11
C PHE A 123 5.48 -3.21 11.12
N ILE A 124 5.67 -2.20 10.26
CA ILE A 124 6.81 -2.11 9.32
C ILE A 124 8.13 -2.18 10.09
N TRP A 125 8.26 -1.44 11.19
CA TRP A 125 9.52 -1.41 11.94
C TRP A 125 9.85 -2.74 12.63
N ASN A 126 8.85 -3.40 13.23
CA ASN A 126 9.08 -4.52 14.13
C ASN A 126 9.09 -5.91 13.45
N ASN A 127 8.49 -6.05 12.27
CA ASN A 127 8.27 -7.37 11.66
C ASN A 127 9.20 -7.71 10.48
N PHE A 128 10.07 -6.78 10.08
CA PHE A 128 10.96 -6.96 8.94
C PHE A 128 12.42 -6.70 9.31
N ASP A 129 13.34 -7.42 8.67
CA ASP A 129 14.78 -7.24 8.87
C ASP A 129 15.20 -5.82 8.48
N LYS A 130 16.14 -5.24 9.23
CA LYS A 130 16.60 -3.86 9.00
C LYS A 130 17.33 -3.66 7.67
N SER A 131 17.79 -4.74 7.05
CA SER A 131 18.38 -4.74 5.70
C SER A 131 17.34 -4.97 4.58
N THR A 132 16.05 -5.13 4.91
CA THR A 132 14.96 -5.23 3.93
C THR A 132 14.91 -3.95 3.10
N ARG A 133 14.81 -4.07 1.77
CA ARG A 133 14.69 -2.92 0.88
C ARG A 133 13.23 -2.47 0.81
N VAL A 134 12.99 -1.19 1.04
CA VAL A 134 11.67 -0.58 1.11
C VAL A 134 11.36 0.17 -0.19
N TYR A 135 10.18 -0.08 -0.74
CA TYR A 135 9.64 0.51 -1.97
C TYR A 135 8.35 1.25 -1.64
N PRO A 136 8.40 2.59 -1.46
CA PRO A 136 7.22 3.41 -1.26
C PRO A 136 6.46 3.64 -2.55
N GLY A 137 5.25 4.20 -2.44
CA GLY A 137 4.44 4.59 -3.60
C GLY A 137 4.98 5.83 -4.33
N HIS A 138 5.80 6.63 -3.66
CA HIS A 138 6.39 7.87 -4.18
C HIS A 138 7.79 8.13 -3.60
N TRP A 139 8.53 9.02 -4.27
CA TRP A 139 9.86 9.52 -3.89
C TRP A 139 10.96 8.43 -3.90
N LYS A 140 12.01 8.58 -3.08
CA LYS A 140 13.18 7.69 -3.11
C LYS A 140 12.78 6.26 -2.76
N GLU A 141 13.12 5.33 -3.63
CA GLU A 141 12.83 3.90 -3.50
C GLU A 141 14.07 3.06 -3.22
N GLY A 142 13.85 1.83 -2.74
CA GLY A 142 14.88 0.80 -2.60
C GLY A 142 15.91 1.05 -1.50
N PHE A 143 15.58 1.89 -0.52
CA PHE A 143 16.38 2.14 0.69
C PHE A 143 16.24 1.00 1.69
N GLU A 144 17.26 0.77 2.52
CA GLU A 144 17.17 -0.22 3.59
C GLU A 144 16.26 0.28 4.72
N LEU A 145 15.49 -0.62 5.33
CA LEU A 145 14.57 -0.28 6.43
C LEU A 145 15.27 0.46 7.59
N LYS A 146 16.54 0.13 7.88
CA LYS A 146 17.36 0.83 8.88
C LYS A 146 17.53 2.32 8.61
N GLU A 147 17.46 2.75 7.35
CA GLU A 147 17.61 4.17 6.98
C GLU A 147 16.47 5.04 7.54
N LEU A 148 15.33 4.44 7.92
CA LEU A 148 14.24 5.13 8.61
C LEU A 148 14.61 5.61 10.02
N GLU A 149 15.74 5.18 10.60
CA GLU A 149 16.26 5.75 11.85
C GLU A 149 16.56 7.25 11.72
N ASN A 150 16.84 7.74 10.51
CA ASN A 150 17.08 9.15 10.22
C ASN A 150 15.78 9.95 10.03
N ASN A 151 14.63 9.27 9.94
CA ASN A 151 13.32 9.89 9.78
C ASN A 151 12.73 10.23 11.15
N ILE A 152 12.84 11.50 11.56
CA ILE A 152 12.41 11.97 12.88
C ILE A 152 10.90 11.71 13.10
N GLU A 153 10.06 11.95 12.10
CA GLU A 153 8.60 11.72 12.22
C GLU A 153 8.28 10.24 12.43
N PHE A 154 8.95 9.37 11.68
CA PHE A 154 8.80 7.93 11.83
C PHE A 154 9.27 7.47 13.21
N MET A 155 10.46 7.89 13.64
CA MET A 155 11.03 7.49 14.92
C MET A 155 10.25 8.03 16.11
N ASN A 156 9.62 9.20 16.00
CA ASN A 156 8.69 9.69 17.01
C ASN A 156 7.55 8.69 17.24
N VAL A 157 6.97 8.13 16.18
CA VAL A 157 5.92 7.10 16.29
C VAL A 157 6.45 5.81 16.91
N ILE A 158 7.65 5.37 16.53
CA ILE A 158 8.26 4.15 17.08
C ILE A 158 8.55 4.27 18.59
N ASN A 159 8.90 5.47 19.05
CA ASN A 159 9.27 5.74 20.44
C ASN A 159 8.08 6.12 21.36
N LYS A 160 6.87 6.29 20.81
CA LYS A 160 5.62 6.44 21.58
C LYS A 160 5.21 5.10 22.20
#